data_AF-B7KJA6-F1
#
_entry.id   AF-B7KJA6-F1
#
_cell.length_a   1.000
_cell.length_b   1.000
_cell.length_c   1.000
_cell.angle_alpha   90.00
_cell.angle_beta   90.00
_cell.angle_gamma   90.00
#
_symmetry.space_group_name_H-M   'P 1'
#
loop_
_entity.id
_entity.type
_entity.pdbx_description
1 polymer ?
#
loop_
_entity_poly.entity_id
_entity_poly.type
_entity_poly.pdbx_seq_one_letter_code
_entity_poly.pdbx_strand_id
1 'polypeptide(L)'
;MTKITKISLKQPNQPVVYSPVRENPYKDPWLAVNLSMFFPGLGQVYGGKWGRGLIWISIELSLIIYGLIAIFSPKGNLLSGLICLLVSLGIYLINLLDAHLCIYYQYQDQKLEKIPRKHKNPWFAVFVSRVLPGLGQLYNQQSVIGLILLSASLIFLKLESFYSSLLVIPPTLAAIATYHAYIAFPYPKKKYHFSYRSIVAIMVGIIFGWGLIYNYIPQWIDQKIELFIIPSNSMEPTLQIGDRFFVSESQTYRPQRGDIVVFSPSETIKELDPEVAEFYVKRVIGKPWEKVQINNGIVYINDQPLKETYLAETANYQLDPVIIPPNHYFVLGDNRNNSFDSHVWGFLPREVIFGQGYKIYWPINRVRSLISD
;
A
#
# COMPACT_ATOMS: atom_id res chain seq x y z
N MET A 1 45.51 -83.69 -2.79
CA MET A 1 45.41 -82.30 -3.28
C MET A 1 44.82 -81.44 -2.17
N THR A 2 45.66 -80.72 -1.43
CA THR A 2 45.22 -79.85 -0.33
C THR A 2 45.99 -78.53 -0.48
N LYS A 3 45.29 -77.47 -0.90
CA LYS A 3 45.88 -76.14 -1.12
C LYS A 3 46.11 -75.45 0.22
N ILE A 4 47.36 -75.10 0.49
CA ILE A 4 47.76 -74.22 1.59
C ILE A 4 47.47 -72.78 1.18
N THR A 5 46.63 -72.10 1.96
CA THR A 5 46.27 -70.69 1.80
C THR A 5 47.43 -69.80 2.27
N LYS A 6 48.08 -69.07 1.36
CA LYS A 6 49.00 -67.97 1.74
C LYS A 6 48.18 -66.74 2.14
N ILE A 7 48.28 -66.36 3.41
CA ILE A 7 47.76 -65.09 3.93
C ILE A 7 48.74 -63.99 3.48
N SER A 8 48.27 -63.07 2.64
CA SER A 8 49.01 -61.85 2.27
C SER A 8 48.66 -60.74 3.27
N LEU A 9 49.64 -60.34 4.07
CA LEU A 9 49.54 -59.24 5.03
C LEU A 9 49.41 -57.91 4.26
N LYS A 10 48.28 -57.21 4.49
CA LYS A 10 48.02 -55.87 3.97
C LYS A 10 48.99 -54.86 4.63
N GLN A 11 49.80 -54.17 3.84
CA GLN A 11 50.61 -53.03 4.32
C GLN A 11 49.69 -51.89 4.80
N PRO A 12 49.95 -51.25 5.96
CA PRO A 12 49.24 -50.05 6.36
C PRO A 12 49.90 -48.79 5.80
N ASN A 13 49.08 -47.77 5.56
CA ASN A 13 49.43 -46.37 5.26
C ASN A 13 49.90 -46.05 3.83
N GLN A 14 48.93 -45.97 2.90
CA GLN A 14 48.97 -44.88 1.91
C GLN A 14 48.03 -43.76 2.39
N PRO A 15 48.46 -42.48 2.40
CA PRO A 15 47.56 -41.38 2.69
C PRO A 15 46.47 -41.36 1.63
N VAL A 16 45.20 -41.34 2.09
CA VAL A 16 44.05 -41.12 1.21
C VAL A 16 44.25 -39.75 0.57
N VAL A 17 44.62 -39.73 -0.70
CA VAL A 17 44.67 -38.50 -1.50
C VAL A 17 43.21 -38.07 -1.67
N TYR A 18 42.76 -37.13 -0.84
CA TYR A 18 41.53 -36.40 -1.07
C TYR A 18 41.69 -35.69 -2.40
N SER A 19 41.05 -36.21 -3.44
CA SER A 19 40.81 -35.45 -4.66
C SER A 19 40.10 -34.16 -4.25
N PRO A 20 40.49 -32.98 -4.76
CA PRO A 20 39.83 -31.75 -4.39
C PRO A 20 38.37 -31.90 -4.80
N VAL A 21 37.49 -31.95 -3.79
CA VAL A 21 36.05 -31.86 -4.00
C VAL A 21 35.86 -30.60 -4.84
N ARG A 22 35.44 -30.74 -6.09
CA ARG A 22 35.11 -29.60 -6.95
C ARG A 22 34.08 -28.78 -6.18
N GLU A 23 34.48 -27.56 -5.80
CA GLU A 23 33.62 -26.56 -5.18
C GLU A 23 32.41 -26.35 -6.10
N ASN A 24 31.22 -26.71 -5.64
CA ASN A 24 29.99 -26.32 -6.32
C ASN A 24 29.31 -25.26 -5.43
N PRO A 25 29.14 -24.01 -5.91
CA PRO A 25 28.61 -22.89 -5.15
C PRO A 25 27.08 -23.02 -5.05
N TYR A 26 26.61 -23.94 -4.20
CA TYR A 26 25.19 -24.20 -4.04
C TYR A 26 24.49 -22.97 -3.41
N LYS A 27 23.60 -22.34 -4.18
CA LYS A 27 22.66 -21.30 -3.77
C LYS A 27 21.69 -21.83 -2.71
N ASP A 28 21.22 -20.99 -1.80
CA ASP A 28 20.32 -21.43 -0.73
C ASP A 28 18.84 -21.18 -1.10
N PRO A 29 17.93 -22.18 -1.02
CA PRO A 29 16.51 -21.99 -1.27
C PRO A 29 15.85 -20.92 -0.38
N TRP A 30 16.24 -20.83 0.89
CA TRP A 30 15.68 -19.83 1.81
C TRP A 30 16.24 -18.43 1.56
N LEU A 31 17.45 -18.32 1.01
CA LEU A 31 17.94 -17.05 0.50
C LEU A 31 17.09 -16.59 -0.70
N ALA A 32 16.72 -17.50 -1.60
CA ALA A 32 15.81 -17.17 -2.71
C ALA A 32 14.46 -16.63 -2.21
N VAL A 33 13.85 -17.28 -1.21
CA VAL A 33 12.62 -16.81 -0.57
C VAL A 33 12.80 -15.40 -0.01
N ASN A 34 13.87 -15.17 0.75
CA ASN A 34 14.16 -13.87 1.35
C ASN A 34 14.34 -12.75 0.31
N LEU A 35 14.91 -13.05 -0.85
CA LEU A 35 15.01 -12.12 -1.97
C LEU A 35 13.62 -11.85 -2.57
N SER A 36 12.83 -12.91 -2.82
CA SER A 36 11.46 -12.79 -3.34
C SER A 36 10.47 -12.12 -2.37
N MET A 37 10.78 -12.07 -1.07
CA MET A 37 10.00 -11.29 -0.09
C MET A 37 10.13 -9.78 -0.29
N PHE A 38 11.27 -9.29 -0.79
CA PHE A 38 11.42 -7.87 -1.12
C PHE A 38 10.63 -7.53 -2.37
N PHE A 39 10.74 -8.37 -3.39
CA PHE A 39 9.97 -8.21 -4.61
C PHE A 39 9.82 -9.56 -5.32
N PRO A 40 8.60 -9.96 -5.73
CA PRO A 40 8.39 -11.20 -6.47
C PRO A 40 9.34 -11.38 -7.65
N GLY A 41 9.79 -12.61 -7.88
CA GLY A 41 10.71 -12.97 -8.96
C GLY A 41 12.21 -12.87 -8.65
N LEU A 42 12.63 -12.11 -7.62
CA LEU A 42 14.06 -11.94 -7.31
C LEU A 42 14.77 -13.24 -6.89
N GLY A 43 14.08 -14.13 -6.18
CA GLY A 43 14.61 -15.44 -5.80
C GLY A 43 14.85 -16.36 -7.01
N GLN A 44 13.99 -16.29 -8.02
CA GLN A 44 14.11 -17.04 -9.27
C GLN A 44 15.27 -16.50 -10.12
N VAL A 45 15.42 -15.17 -10.18
CA VAL A 45 16.59 -14.50 -10.79
C VAL A 45 17.86 -14.95 -10.07
N TYR A 46 17.87 -14.95 -8.74
CA TYR A 46 18.96 -15.46 -7.94
C TYR A 46 19.28 -16.91 -8.28
N GLY A 47 18.28 -17.78 -8.47
CA GLY A 47 18.45 -19.16 -8.95
C GLY A 47 19.06 -19.28 -10.36
N GLY A 48 19.02 -18.21 -11.16
CA GLY A 48 19.45 -18.18 -12.57
C GLY A 48 18.32 -18.40 -13.56
N LYS A 49 17.07 -18.46 -13.10
CA LYS A 49 15.86 -18.59 -13.94
C LYS A 49 15.27 -17.21 -14.25
N TRP A 50 16.02 -16.39 -14.98
CA TRP A 50 15.66 -15.00 -15.31
C TRP A 50 14.27 -14.84 -15.92
N GLY A 51 13.92 -15.66 -16.91
CA GLY A 51 12.60 -15.60 -17.55
C GLY A 51 11.45 -15.83 -16.56
N ARG A 52 11.58 -16.80 -15.65
CA ARG A 52 10.58 -17.04 -14.60
C ARG A 52 10.49 -15.88 -13.61
N GLY A 53 11.63 -15.31 -13.22
CA GLY A 53 11.66 -14.15 -12.34
C GLY A 53 10.97 -12.92 -12.95
N LEU A 54 11.26 -12.61 -14.22
CA LEU A 54 10.62 -11.50 -14.93
C LEU A 54 9.11 -11.68 -15.10
N ILE A 55 8.64 -12.92 -15.31
CA ILE A 55 7.20 -13.22 -15.33
C ILE A 55 6.54 -12.86 -14.00
N TRP A 56 7.09 -13.30 -12.86
CA TRP A 56 6.55 -12.95 -11.54
C TRP A 56 6.54 -11.44 -11.30
N ILE A 57 7.63 -10.75 -11.63
CA ILE A 57 7.73 -9.28 -11.53
C ILE A 57 6.61 -8.61 -12.34
N SER A 58 6.41 -9.06 -13.58
CA SER A 58 5.47 -8.44 -14.51
C SER A 58 4.03 -8.68 -14.08
N ILE A 59 3.70 -9.89 -13.63
CA ILE A 59 2.39 -10.25 -13.10
C ILE A 59 2.06 -9.40 -11.88
N GLU A 60 2.97 -9.35 -10.89
CA GLU A 60 2.74 -8.61 -9.65
C GLU A 60 2.52 -7.11 -9.93
N LEU A 61 3.40 -6.49 -10.72
CA LEU A 61 3.27 -5.08 -11.08
C LEU A 61 1.95 -4.81 -11.80
N SER A 62 1.57 -5.67 -12.75
CA SER A 62 0.33 -5.51 -13.50
C SER A 62 -0.90 -5.57 -12.60
N LEU A 63 -0.94 -6.52 -11.65
CA LEU A 63 -2.05 -6.67 -10.71
C LEU A 63 -2.16 -5.50 -9.74
N ILE A 64 -1.03 -5.05 -9.19
CA ILE A 64 -1.01 -3.89 -8.29
C ILE A 64 -1.45 -2.63 -9.06
N ILE A 65 -0.88 -2.36 -10.24
CA ILE A 65 -1.22 -1.19 -11.06
C ILE A 65 -2.70 -1.21 -11.45
N TYR A 66 -3.19 -2.33 -11.97
CA TYR A 66 -4.60 -2.47 -12.34
C TYR A 66 -5.51 -2.30 -11.12
N GLY A 67 -5.17 -2.94 -9.99
CA GLY A 67 -5.92 -2.84 -8.75
C GLY A 67 -6.06 -1.40 -8.27
N LEU A 68 -4.95 -0.65 -8.23
CA LEU A 68 -4.95 0.76 -7.83
C LEU A 68 -5.74 1.63 -8.81
N ILE A 69 -5.58 1.45 -10.13
CA ILE A 69 -6.36 2.20 -11.13
C ILE A 69 -7.85 1.92 -10.99
N ALA A 70 -8.26 0.67 -10.79
CA ALA A 70 -9.66 0.29 -10.64
C ALA A 70 -10.29 0.89 -9.36
N ILE A 71 -9.54 0.95 -8.26
CA ILE A 71 -10.00 1.53 -6.99
C ILE A 71 -10.14 3.06 -7.11
N PHE A 72 -9.08 3.73 -7.55
CA PHE A 72 -8.97 5.19 -7.41
C PHE A 72 -9.44 5.98 -8.63
N SER A 73 -9.56 5.36 -9.81
CA SER A 73 -10.11 6.04 -10.99
C SER A 73 -11.58 6.42 -10.77
N PRO A 74 -12.04 7.61 -11.21
CA PRO A 74 -13.43 8.05 -11.07
C PRO A 74 -14.45 7.03 -11.61
N LYS A 75 -14.14 6.42 -12.76
CA LYS A 75 -14.97 5.38 -13.41
C LYS A 75 -14.54 3.95 -13.10
N GLY A 76 -13.51 3.78 -12.28
CA GLY A 76 -12.98 2.45 -11.95
C GLY A 76 -13.97 1.62 -11.10
N ASN A 77 -13.92 0.31 -11.24
CA ASN A 77 -14.73 -0.59 -10.42
C ASN A 77 -13.98 -0.95 -9.13
N LEU A 78 -14.53 -0.53 -7.98
CA LEU A 78 -13.92 -0.77 -6.67
C LEU A 78 -13.76 -2.27 -6.38
N LEU A 79 -14.79 -3.06 -6.65
CA LEU A 79 -14.80 -4.49 -6.35
C LEU A 79 -13.75 -5.25 -7.17
N SER A 80 -13.64 -4.96 -8.46
CA SER A 80 -12.61 -5.60 -9.31
C SER A 80 -11.20 -5.21 -8.84
N GLY A 81 -11.01 -3.97 -8.41
CA GLY A 81 -9.74 -3.52 -7.84
C GLY A 81 -9.37 -4.26 -6.55
N LEU A 82 -10.31 -4.39 -5.61
CA LEU A 82 -10.10 -5.15 -4.37
C LEU A 82 -9.84 -6.64 -4.64
N ILE A 83 -10.58 -7.27 -5.56
CA ILE A 83 -10.34 -8.66 -5.98
C ILE A 83 -8.94 -8.78 -6.58
N CYS A 84 -8.51 -7.83 -7.41
CA CYS A 84 -7.19 -7.83 -8.01
C CYS A 84 -6.08 -7.76 -6.96
N LEU A 85 -6.23 -6.91 -5.93
CA LEU A 85 -5.27 -6.84 -4.82
C LEU A 85 -5.23 -8.13 -3.98
N LEU A 86 -6.39 -8.77 -3.76
CA LEU A 86 -6.45 -10.09 -3.10
C LEU A 86 -5.75 -11.17 -3.93
N VAL A 87 -5.93 -11.17 -5.25
CA VAL A 87 -5.25 -12.06 -6.18
C VAL A 87 -3.73 -11.79 -6.17
N SER A 88 -3.32 -10.52 -6.14
CA SER A 88 -1.91 -10.11 -5.99
C SER A 88 -1.30 -10.71 -4.72
N LEU A 89 -1.99 -10.63 -3.58
CA LEU A 89 -1.53 -11.25 -2.34
C LEU A 89 -1.36 -12.77 -2.47
N GLY A 90 -2.30 -13.46 -3.10
CA GLY A 90 -2.19 -14.90 -3.38
C GLY A 90 -0.98 -15.23 -4.26
N ILE A 91 -0.77 -14.45 -5.32
CA ILE A 91 0.36 -14.59 -6.25
C ILE A 91 1.70 -14.31 -5.56
N TYR A 92 1.76 -13.29 -4.71
CA TYR A 92 2.93 -12.99 -3.89
C TYR A 92 3.36 -14.23 -3.07
N LEU A 93 2.41 -14.88 -2.38
CA LEU A 93 2.66 -16.08 -1.57
C LEU A 93 3.11 -17.28 -2.43
N ILE A 94 2.46 -17.52 -3.57
CA ILE A 94 2.85 -18.59 -4.51
C ILE A 94 4.27 -18.35 -5.04
N ASN A 95 4.62 -17.11 -5.35
CA ASN A 95 5.96 -16.74 -5.78
C ASN A 95 7.03 -17.08 -4.72
N LEU A 96 6.75 -16.93 -3.42
CA LEU A 96 7.69 -17.33 -2.36
C LEU A 96 7.97 -18.83 -2.39
N LEU A 97 6.91 -19.64 -2.59
CA LEU A 97 7.04 -21.09 -2.71
C LEU A 97 7.81 -21.46 -4.00
N ASP A 98 7.48 -20.84 -5.13
CA ASP A 98 8.19 -21.07 -6.40
C ASP A 98 9.67 -20.70 -6.29
N ALA A 99 10.02 -19.60 -5.62
CA ALA A 99 11.42 -19.22 -5.38
C ALA A 99 12.18 -20.29 -4.59
N HIS A 100 11.54 -20.87 -3.57
CA HIS A 100 12.11 -21.97 -2.81
C HIS A 100 12.30 -23.23 -3.68
N LEU A 101 11.23 -23.67 -4.35
CA LEU A 101 11.22 -24.89 -5.14
C LEU A 101 12.14 -24.83 -6.35
N CYS A 102 12.26 -23.66 -6.98
CA CYS A 102 13.14 -23.41 -8.11
C CYS A 102 14.59 -23.77 -7.78
N ILE A 103 15.05 -23.42 -6.57
CA ILE A 103 16.40 -23.74 -6.12
C ILE A 103 16.46 -25.16 -5.54
N TYR A 104 15.45 -25.58 -4.77
CA TYR A 104 15.39 -26.90 -4.17
C TYR A 104 15.51 -28.03 -5.21
N TYR A 105 14.71 -27.97 -6.29
CA TYR A 105 14.75 -28.99 -7.34
C TYR A 105 15.98 -28.89 -8.25
N GLN A 106 16.60 -27.71 -8.38
CA GLN A 106 17.88 -27.59 -9.08
C GLN A 106 18.99 -28.43 -8.42
N TYR A 107 18.87 -28.75 -7.13
CA TYR A 107 19.80 -29.63 -6.42
C TYR A 107 19.44 -31.11 -6.45
N GLN A 108 18.17 -31.44 -6.66
CA GLN A 108 17.70 -32.82 -6.61
C GLN A 108 18.13 -33.64 -7.85
N ASP A 109 18.59 -32.99 -8.92
CA ASP A 109 18.99 -33.60 -10.19
C ASP A 109 20.46 -34.09 -10.24
N GLN A 110 21.22 -34.02 -9.13
CA GLN A 110 22.56 -34.60 -9.03
C GLN A 110 22.71 -35.40 -7.74
N LYS A 111 22.31 -36.68 -7.78
CA LYS A 111 22.69 -37.77 -6.84
C LYS A 111 23.20 -37.30 -5.47
N LEU A 112 22.33 -37.03 -4.49
CA LEU A 112 22.69 -37.06 -3.05
C LEU A 112 21.42 -37.02 -2.18
N GLU A 113 21.19 -38.17 -1.54
CA GLU A 113 20.59 -38.38 -0.21
C GLU A 113 19.38 -37.57 0.25
N LYS A 114 18.24 -38.28 0.35
CA LYS A 114 17.14 -37.98 1.27
C LYS A 114 17.64 -38.05 2.72
N ILE A 115 18.10 -36.96 3.30
CA ILE A 115 18.33 -36.85 4.76
C ILE A 115 17.72 -35.52 5.24
N PRO A 116 16.90 -35.50 6.31
CA PRO A 116 16.49 -34.23 6.93
C PRO A 116 17.74 -33.47 7.37
N ARG A 117 17.81 -32.16 7.09
CA ARG A 117 18.97 -31.34 7.46
C ARG A 117 19.25 -31.52 8.96
N LYS A 118 20.34 -32.22 9.30
CA LYS A 118 20.80 -32.43 10.69
C LYS A 118 21.17 -31.11 11.38
N HIS A 119 21.31 -30.03 10.60
CA HIS A 119 21.69 -28.70 11.04
C HIS A 119 20.65 -27.65 10.63
N LYS A 120 20.43 -26.68 11.52
CA LYS A 120 19.57 -25.52 11.29
C LYS A 120 20.09 -24.66 10.13
N ASN A 121 19.19 -24.00 9.41
CA ASN A 121 19.54 -23.15 8.27
C ASN A 121 19.51 -21.66 8.63
N PRO A 122 20.60 -20.90 8.37
CA PRO A 122 20.66 -19.47 8.70
C PRO A 122 19.67 -18.62 7.92
N TRP A 123 19.43 -18.92 6.65
CA TRP A 123 18.48 -18.17 5.82
C TRP A 123 17.03 -18.44 6.19
N PHE A 124 16.71 -19.63 6.71
CA PHE A 124 15.40 -19.88 7.32
C PHE A 124 15.21 -19.05 8.59
N ALA A 125 16.24 -18.95 9.44
CA ALA A 125 16.20 -18.10 10.64
C ALA A 125 15.95 -16.62 10.28
N VAL A 126 16.62 -16.13 9.23
CA VAL A 126 16.39 -14.80 8.64
C VAL A 126 14.94 -14.67 8.17
N PHE A 127 14.44 -15.64 7.38
CA PHE A 127 13.06 -15.63 6.86
C PHE A 127 12.03 -15.47 7.98
N VAL A 128 12.07 -16.34 9.00
CA VAL A 128 11.09 -16.28 10.08
C VAL A 128 11.23 -15.01 10.93
N SER A 129 12.45 -14.47 11.08
CA SER A 129 12.68 -13.19 11.79
C SER A 129 12.11 -11.99 11.05
N ARG A 130 11.97 -12.07 9.72
CA ARG A 130 11.33 -11.03 8.92
C ARG A 130 9.81 -11.09 8.97
N VAL A 131 9.25 -12.30 9.07
CA VAL A 131 7.81 -12.48 9.29
C VAL A 131 7.43 -11.91 10.66
N LEU A 132 8.19 -12.25 11.69
CA LEU A 132 7.99 -11.70 13.03
C LEU A 132 9.33 -11.68 13.78
N PRO A 133 9.85 -10.49 14.16
CA PRO A 133 11.11 -10.37 14.88
C PRO A 133 11.13 -11.25 16.14
N GLY A 134 12.22 -12.00 16.35
CA GLY A 134 12.37 -12.94 17.47
C GLY A 134 12.17 -14.41 17.10
N LEU A 135 11.42 -14.73 16.04
CA LEU A 135 11.19 -16.14 15.64
C LEU A 135 12.47 -16.86 15.20
N GLY A 136 13.41 -16.17 14.54
CA GLY A 136 14.66 -16.81 14.12
C GLY A 136 15.59 -17.13 15.28
N GLN A 137 15.56 -16.31 16.33
CA GLN A 137 16.28 -16.56 17.57
C GLN A 137 15.68 -17.76 18.30
N LEU A 138 14.34 -17.88 18.35
CA LEU A 138 13.67 -19.07 18.89
C LEU A 138 14.03 -20.32 18.07
N TYR A 139 14.01 -20.22 16.74
CA TYR A 139 14.49 -21.29 15.86
C TYR A 139 15.94 -21.68 16.19
N ASN A 140 16.80 -20.72 16.54
CA ASN A 140 18.19 -20.93 16.94
C ASN A 140 18.38 -21.42 18.39
N GLN A 141 17.30 -21.71 19.15
CA GLN A 141 17.34 -22.03 20.59
C GLN A 141 17.88 -20.89 21.48
N GLN A 142 17.83 -19.65 21.01
CA GLN A 142 18.15 -18.45 21.80
C GLN A 142 16.86 -17.86 22.39
N SER A 143 16.18 -18.63 23.24
CA SER A 143 14.81 -18.34 23.66
C SER A 143 14.65 -17.00 24.36
N VAL A 144 15.60 -16.62 25.22
CA VAL A 144 15.56 -15.34 25.94
C VAL A 144 15.57 -14.15 24.97
N ILE A 145 16.54 -14.11 24.05
CA ILE A 145 16.66 -13.03 23.06
C ILE A 145 15.45 -13.05 22.11
N GLY A 146 15.00 -14.24 21.70
CA GLY A 146 13.84 -14.41 20.84
C GLY A 146 12.57 -13.86 21.47
N LEU A 147 12.29 -14.18 22.74
CA LEU A 147 11.14 -13.64 23.46
C LEU A 147 11.24 -12.12 23.66
N ILE A 148 12.43 -11.59 23.97
CA ILE A 148 12.64 -10.13 24.10
C ILE A 148 12.31 -9.41 22.79
N LEU A 149 12.86 -9.87 21.66
CA LEU A 149 12.63 -9.25 20.36
C LEU A 149 11.16 -9.38 19.91
N LEU A 150 10.56 -10.54 20.16
CA LEU A 150 9.14 -10.80 19.88
C LEU A 150 8.25 -9.85 20.66
N SER A 151 8.40 -9.81 21.99
CA SER A 151 7.62 -8.94 22.87
C SER A 151 7.84 -7.46 22.52
N ALA A 152 9.09 -7.04 22.29
CA ALA A 152 9.39 -5.67 21.88
C ALA A 152 8.67 -5.33 20.56
N SER A 153 8.72 -6.20 19.55
CA SER A 153 8.07 -5.94 18.27
C SER A 153 6.55 -5.75 18.41
N LEU A 154 5.88 -6.60 19.19
CA LEU A 154 4.43 -6.49 19.43
C LEU A 154 4.07 -5.24 20.23
N ILE A 155 4.87 -4.87 21.22
CA ILE A 155 4.68 -3.66 22.02
C ILE A 155 4.82 -2.42 21.14
N PHE A 156 5.89 -2.33 20.34
CA PHE A 156 6.13 -1.15 19.50
C PHE A 156 5.13 -1.02 18.36
N LEU A 157 4.69 -2.12 17.75
CA LEU A 157 3.58 -2.10 16.79
C LEU A 157 2.30 -1.50 17.40
N LYS A 158 2.05 -1.72 18.70
CA LYS A 158 0.91 -1.13 19.40
C LYS A 158 1.17 0.32 19.84
N LEU A 159 2.38 0.63 20.31
CA LEU A 159 2.75 1.97 20.79
C LEU A 159 2.81 3.01 19.67
N GLU A 160 3.11 2.58 18.44
CA GLU A 160 3.07 3.44 17.25
C GLU A 160 1.74 4.18 17.10
N SER A 161 0.63 3.54 17.49
CA SER A 161 -0.71 4.17 17.46
C SER A 161 -0.87 5.37 18.41
N PHE A 162 0.04 5.52 19.38
CA PHE A 162 0.04 6.62 20.35
C PHE A 162 1.16 7.64 20.07
N TYR A 163 2.28 7.19 19.50
CA TYR A 163 3.48 8.02 19.32
C TYR A 163 4.07 7.81 17.92
N SER A 164 3.75 8.71 16.99
CA SER A 164 4.26 8.68 15.62
C SER A 164 5.80 8.80 15.55
N SER A 165 6.44 9.43 16.53
CA SER A 165 7.92 9.49 16.59
C SER A 165 8.58 8.11 16.75
N LEU A 166 7.83 7.08 17.19
CA LEU A 166 8.33 5.71 17.34
C LEU A 166 8.25 4.88 16.05
N LEU A 167 7.78 5.45 14.93
CA LEU A 167 7.64 4.78 13.63
C LEU A 167 8.95 4.15 13.11
N VAL A 168 10.12 4.67 13.51
CA VAL A 168 11.44 4.10 13.12
C VAL A 168 11.73 2.77 13.83
N ILE A 169 11.11 2.53 14.98
CA ILE A 169 11.50 1.43 15.87
C ILE A 169 11.12 0.06 15.29
N PRO A 170 9.89 -0.19 14.78
CA PRO A 170 9.55 -1.48 14.18
C PRO A 170 10.49 -1.93 13.05
N PRO A 171 10.80 -1.11 12.01
CA PRO A 171 11.74 -1.54 10.96
C PRO A 171 13.17 -1.69 11.49
N THR A 172 13.58 -0.91 12.49
CA THR A 172 14.89 -1.07 13.15
C THR A 172 14.97 -2.39 13.90
N LEU A 173 13.94 -2.76 14.66
CA LEU A 173 13.85 -4.03 15.38
C LEU A 173 13.85 -5.21 14.40
N ALA A 174 13.12 -5.12 13.28
CA ALA A 174 13.14 -6.13 12.24
C ALA A 174 14.53 -6.30 11.62
N ALA A 175 15.22 -5.19 11.35
CA ALA A 175 16.57 -5.17 10.83
C ALA A 175 17.58 -5.81 11.82
N ILE A 176 17.51 -5.43 13.11
CA ILE A 176 18.33 -6.00 14.20
C ILE A 176 18.05 -7.50 14.35
N ALA A 177 16.78 -7.89 14.42
CA ALA A 177 16.40 -9.29 14.59
C ALA A 177 16.89 -10.14 13.41
N THR A 178 16.76 -9.64 12.19
CA THR A 178 17.22 -10.32 10.97
C THR A 178 18.73 -10.50 10.98
N TYR A 179 19.48 -9.44 11.29
CA TYR A 179 20.94 -9.50 11.37
C TYR A 179 21.40 -10.46 12.47
N HIS A 180 20.81 -10.34 13.67
CA HIS A 180 21.15 -11.17 14.82
C HIS A 180 20.88 -12.65 14.57
N ALA A 181 19.73 -12.98 13.99
CA ALA A 181 19.37 -14.36 13.65
C ALA A 181 20.39 -15.00 12.70
N TYR A 182 20.97 -14.22 11.79
CA TYR A 182 22.00 -14.67 10.87
C TYR A 182 23.37 -14.87 11.54
N ILE A 183 23.86 -13.88 12.29
CA ILE A 183 25.20 -13.94 12.90
C ILE A 183 25.31 -14.96 14.03
N ALA A 184 24.19 -15.40 14.58
CA ALA A 184 24.12 -16.48 15.57
C ALA A 184 24.64 -17.83 15.05
N PHE A 185 24.77 -18.00 13.73
CA PHE A 185 25.30 -19.23 13.14
C PHE A 185 26.83 -19.18 13.02
N PRO A 186 27.55 -20.21 13.50
CA PRO A 186 29.00 -20.29 13.36
C PRO A 186 29.37 -20.50 11.89
N TYR A 187 30.08 -19.55 11.29
CA TYR A 187 30.66 -19.67 9.95
C TYR A 187 32.18 -19.85 10.02
N PRO A 188 32.78 -20.80 9.27
CA PRO A 188 34.22 -20.92 9.19
C PRO A 188 34.82 -19.66 8.52
N LYS A 189 35.85 -19.08 9.15
CA LYS A 189 36.60 -17.93 8.63
C LYS A 189 37.40 -18.35 7.38
N LYS A 190 36.80 -18.35 6.19
CA LYS A 190 37.52 -18.42 4.91
C LYS A 190 37.52 -17.06 4.19
N LYS A 191 38.61 -16.79 3.47
CA LYS A 191 38.99 -15.51 2.85
C LYS A 191 38.37 -15.41 1.44
N TYR A 192 37.44 -14.46 1.24
CA TYR A 192 36.79 -14.04 -0.04
C TYR A 192 35.84 -15.06 -0.72
N HIS A 193 34.74 -14.71 -1.42
CA HIS A 193 34.25 -13.52 -2.14
C HIS A 193 32.94 -12.93 -1.54
N PHE A 194 32.60 -11.65 -1.82
CA PHE A 194 31.34 -10.95 -1.49
C PHE A 194 30.48 -11.66 -0.43
N SER A 195 30.89 -11.51 0.83
CA SER A 195 30.46 -12.41 1.89
C SER A 195 28.93 -12.38 2.03
N TYR A 196 28.31 -13.52 2.34
CA TYR A 196 26.88 -13.56 2.68
C TYR A 196 26.48 -12.52 3.74
N ARG A 197 27.41 -12.08 4.58
CA ARG A 197 27.25 -10.93 5.51
C ARG A 197 26.97 -9.61 4.79
N SER A 198 27.58 -9.36 3.64
CA SER A 198 27.32 -8.21 2.77
C SER A 198 25.90 -8.27 2.20
N ILE A 199 25.42 -9.44 1.80
CA ILE A 199 24.02 -9.64 1.36
C ILE A 199 23.06 -9.34 2.51
N VAL A 200 23.30 -9.91 3.69
CA VAL A 200 22.46 -9.63 4.87
C VAL A 200 22.51 -8.15 5.25
N ALA A 201 23.68 -7.51 5.22
CA ALA A 201 23.81 -6.08 5.49
C ALA A 201 23.01 -5.22 4.50
N ILE A 202 23.03 -5.57 3.21
CA ILE A 202 22.18 -4.93 2.19
C ILE A 202 20.70 -5.14 2.52
N MET A 203 20.30 -6.37 2.84
CA MET A 203 18.90 -6.67 3.20
C MET A 203 18.44 -5.90 4.43
N VAL A 204 19.29 -5.82 5.47
CA VAL A 204 19.06 -5.03 6.69
C VAL A 204 18.93 -3.55 6.34
N GLY A 205 19.81 -3.04 5.49
CA GLY A 205 19.75 -1.67 4.97
C GLY A 205 18.48 -1.39 4.17
N ILE A 206 18.00 -2.34 3.36
CA ILE A 206 16.74 -2.22 2.61
C ILE A 206 15.54 -2.32 3.56
N ILE A 207 15.52 -3.23 4.53
CA ILE A 207 14.42 -3.32 5.51
C ILE A 207 14.31 -2.02 6.31
N PHE A 208 15.43 -1.53 6.81
CA PHE A 208 15.51 -0.27 7.54
C PHE A 208 15.13 0.91 6.64
N GLY A 209 15.73 1.00 5.45
CA GLY A 209 15.48 2.05 4.48
C GLY A 209 14.04 2.06 3.97
N TRP A 210 13.45 0.89 3.70
CA TRP A 210 12.03 0.77 3.33
C TRP A 210 11.12 1.16 4.48
N GLY A 211 11.47 0.81 5.72
CA GLY A 211 10.78 1.31 6.90
C GLY A 211 10.86 2.82 7.02
N LEU A 212 12.04 3.42 6.80
CA LEU A 212 12.18 4.88 6.77
C LEU A 212 11.38 5.49 5.62
N ILE A 213 11.43 4.91 4.43
CA ILE A 213 10.67 5.36 3.27
C ILE A 213 9.17 5.22 3.54
N TYR A 214 8.66 4.13 4.10
CA TYR A 214 7.23 4.02 4.38
C TYR A 214 6.76 5.04 5.42
N ASN A 215 7.57 5.29 6.45
CA ASN A 215 7.21 6.15 7.58
C ASN A 215 7.54 7.63 7.38
N TYR A 216 8.51 7.94 6.52
CA TYR A 216 8.99 9.28 6.20
C TYR A 216 8.93 9.57 4.71
N ILE A 217 8.28 8.70 3.90
CA ILE A 217 7.72 9.11 2.61
C ILE A 217 6.94 10.35 2.99
N PRO A 218 7.36 11.51 2.49
CA PRO A 218 7.01 12.69 3.22
C PRO A 218 5.52 12.90 3.01
N GLN A 219 4.85 13.39 4.05
CA GLN A 219 3.45 13.80 3.97
C GLN A 219 3.19 14.80 2.82
N TRP A 220 4.25 15.36 2.20
CA TRP A 220 4.21 16.17 0.97
C TRP A 220 4.03 15.39 -0.33
N ILE A 221 4.11 14.05 -0.33
CA ILE A 221 3.50 13.31 -1.45
C ILE A 221 2.03 13.48 -1.19
N ASP A 222 1.48 14.61 -1.67
CA ASP A 222 0.06 14.92 -1.62
C ASP A 222 -0.65 13.61 -1.92
N GLN A 223 -1.26 13.02 -0.89
CA GLN A 223 -2.23 11.99 -1.12
C GLN A 223 -3.37 12.78 -1.76
N LYS A 224 -3.33 12.87 -3.10
CA LYS A 224 -4.27 13.65 -3.93
C LYS A 224 -5.72 13.20 -3.79
N ILE A 225 -6.00 12.36 -2.80
CA ILE A 225 -7.23 11.63 -2.58
C ILE A 225 -7.43 11.59 -1.07
N GLU A 226 -8.35 12.40 -0.57
CA GLU A 226 -8.84 12.32 0.79
C GLU A 226 -10.19 11.59 0.88
N LEU A 227 -10.50 11.09 2.07
CA LEU A 227 -11.69 10.30 2.36
C LEU A 227 -12.65 11.11 3.22
N PHE A 228 -13.83 11.42 2.68
CA PHE A 228 -14.87 12.14 3.41
C PHE A 228 -16.09 11.26 3.64
N ILE A 229 -16.79 11.52 4.75
CA ILE A 229 -18.08 10.90 5.10
C ILE A 229 -19.14 12.00 5.06
N ILE A 230 -20.27 11.75 4.42
CA ILE A 230 -21.37 12.70 4.31
C ILE A 230 -22.20 12.70 5.60
N PRO A 231 -22.25 13.83 6.35
CA PRO A 231 -22.96 13.88 7.62
C PRO A 231 -24.41 14.38 7.50
N SER A 232 -24.76 15.06 6.40
CA SER A 232 -26.06 15.73 6.23
C SER A 232 -26.73 15.39 4.90
N ASN A 233 -28.02 15.71 4.81
CA ASN A 233 -28.87 15.44 3.64
C ASN A 233 -28.90 16.58 2.60
N SER A 234 -28.07 17.63 2.75
CA SER A 234 -28.07 18.80 1.85
C SER A 234 -27.71 18.49 0.39
N MET A 235 -27.09 17.33 0.15
CA MET A 235 -26.69 16.86 -1.17
C MET A 235 -27.54 15.68 -1.66
N GLU A 236 -28.65 15.38 -1.00
CA GLU A 236 -29.59 14.36 -1.49
C GLU A 236 -30.28 14.81 -2.78
N PRO A 237 -30.55 13.90 -3.73
CA PRO A 237 -30.36 12.45 -3.67
C PRO A 237 -28.95 11.98 -4.13
N THR A 238 -28.10 12.89 -4.59
CA THR A 238 -26.78 12.57 -5.15
C THR A 238 -25.85 11.96 -4.12
N LEU A 239 -25.78 12.54 -2.92
CA LEU A 239 -25.03 12.05 -1.78
C LEU A 239 -25.97 11.89 -0.59
N GLN A 240 -25.92 10.72 0.05
CA GLN A 240 -26.75 10.38 1.20
C GLN A 240 -25.90 10.35 2.46
N ILE A 241 -26.56 10.54 3.61
CA ILE A 241 -25.90 10.42 4.93
C ILE A 241 -25.21 9.05 5.03
N GLY A 242 -23.92 9.08 5.40
CA GLY A 242 -23.08 7.89 5.53
C GLY A 242 -22.37 7.45 4.25
N ASP A 243 -22.67 8.06 3.09
CA ASP A 243 -21.85 7.88 1.88
C ASP A 243 -20.40 8.28 2.18
N ARG A 244 -19.45 7.48 1.71
CA ARG A 244 -18.02 7.80 1.73
C ARG A 244 -17.51 7.96 0.33
N PHE A 245 -16.76 9.02 0.09
CA PHE A 245 -16.34 9.40 -1.24
C PHE A 245 -14.91 9.93 -1.25
N PHE A 246 -14.28 9.79 -2.42
CA PHE A 246 -12.95 10.30 -2.68
C PHE A 246 -13.01 11.76 -3.10
N VAL A 247 -12.11 12.56 -2.53
CA VAL A 247 -11.94 13.98 -2.85
C VAL A 247 -10.55 14.21 -3.41
N SER A 248 -10.46 14.82 -4.58
CA SER A 248 -9.17 15.18 -5.16
C SER A 248 -8.74 16.56 -4.68
N GLU A 249 -7.70 16.59 -3.85
CA GLU A 249 -7.04 17.82 -3.43
C GLU A 249 -6.05 18.28 -4.51
N SER A 250 -6.17 19.53 -4.93
CA SER A 250 -5.20 20.16 -5.83
C SER A 250 -5.29 21.68 -5.75
N GLN A 251 -4.15 22.32 -5.47
CA GLN A 251 -4.06 23.78 -5.45
C GLN A 251 -4.31 24.41 -6.82
N THR A 252 -4.05 23.67 -7.91
CA THR A 252 -4.29 24.14 -9.29
C THR A 252 -5.70 23.85 -9.79
N TYR A 253 -6.50 23.08 -9.04
CA TYR A 253 -7.88 22.78 -9.41
C TYR A 253 -8.70 24.06 -9.54
N ARG A 254 -9.44 24.18 -10.63
CA ARG A 254 -10.39 25.28 -10.84
C ARG A 254 -11.77 24.65 -10.96
N PRO A 255 -12.61 24.78 -9.93
CA PRO A 255 -13.95 24.20 -9.94
C PRO A 255 -14.72 24.60 -11.20
N GLN A 256 -15.32 23.61 -11.82
CA GLN A 256 -16.20 23.77 -12.97
C GLN A 256 -17.66 23.63 -12.53
N ARG A 257 -18.57 24.19 -13.34
CA ARG A 257 -20.00 24.02 -13.10
C ARG A 257 -20.34 22.53 -13.09
N GLY A 258 -21.12 22.12 -12.10
CA GLY A 258 -21.50 20.73 -11.89
C GLY A 258 -20.56 19.96 -10.96
N ASP A 259 -19.36 20.46 -10.68
CA ASP A 259 -18.45 19.80 -9.74
C ASP A 259 -19.03 19.78 -8.34
N ILE A 260 -18.85 18.66 -7.63
CA ILE A 260 -19.10 18.58 -6.19
C ILE A 260 -17.81 18.94 -5.49
N VAL A 261 -17.84 19.98 -4.67
CA VAL A 261 -16.66 20.49 -3.97
C VAL A 261 -16.81 20.30 -2.46
N VAL A 262 -15.68 20.03 -1.83
CA VAL A 262 -15.53 20.06 -0.37
C VAL A 262 -14.76 21.31 0.00
N PHE A 263 -15.20 22.00 1.05
CA PHE A 263 -14.57 23.23 1.53
C PHE A 263 -14.75 23.39 3.04
N SER A 264 -13.83 24.13 3.66
CA SER A 264 -13.99 24.57 5.04
C SER A 264 -14.78 25.89 5.06
N PRO A 265 -15.77 26.06 5.95
CA PRO A 265 -16.57 27.28 5.98
C PRO A 265 -15.69 28.49 6.36
N SER A 266 -15.87 29.63 5.70
CA SER A 266 -15.23 30.90 6.09
C SER A 266 -15.84 31.44 7.40
N GLU A 267 -15.16 32.36 8.08
CA GLU A 267 -15.67 32.96 9.32
C GLU A 267 -17.08 33.55 9.15
N THR A 268 -17.36 34.18 8.00
CA THR A 268 -18.70 34.71 7.68
C THR A 268 -19.76 33.60 7.59
N ILE A 269 -19.43 32.43 7.03
CA ILE A 269 -20.35 31.29 6.98
C ILE A 269 -20.57 30.74 8.39
N LYS A 270 -19.49 30.66 9.20
CA LYS A 270 -19.57 30.17 10.58
C LYS A 270 -20.43 31.06 11.48
N GLU A 271 -20.40 32.37 11.29
CA GLU A 271 -21.24 33.32 12.02
C GLU A 271 -22.74 33.16 11.70
N LEU A 272 -23.06 32.70 10.49
CA LEU A 272 -24.43 32.53 10.00
C LEU A 272 -24.99 31.12 10.26
N ASP A 273 -24.13 30.14 10.52
CA ASP A 273 -24.54 28.75 10.78
C ASP A 273 -24.53 28.43 12.28
N PRO A 274 -25.69 28.16 12.90
CA PRO A 274 -25.75 27.74 14.31
C PRO A 274 -25.12 26.36 14.56
N GLU A 275 -24.94 25.52 13.52
CA GLU A 275 -24.42 24.16 13.59
C GLU A 275 -23.18 23.99 12.71
N VAL A 276 -22.16 24.82 12.95
CA VAL A 276 -20.91 24.84 12.17
C VAL A 276 -20.29 23.44 12.06
N ALA A 277 -20.20 22.93 10.84
CA ALA A 277 -19.45 21.72 10.51
C ALA A 277 -17.99 22.05 10.15
N GLU A 278 -17.09 21.07 10.27
CA GLU A 278 -15.69 21.21 9.86
C GLU A 278 -15.56 21.39 8.33
N PHE A 279 -16.36 20.64 7.57
CA PHE A 279 -16.38 20.66 6.12
C PHE A 279 -17.80 20.64 5.56
N TYR A 280 -17.98 21.36 4.46
CA TYR A 280 -19.24 21.44 3.72
C TYR A 280 -19.03 20.83 2.34
N VAL A 281 -20.09 20.19 1.83
CA VAL A 281 -20.13 19.62 0.50
C VAL A 281 -21.26 20.26 -0.27
N LYS A 282 -20.96 20.85 -1.44
CA LYS A 282 -21.93 21.53 -2.31
C LYS A 282 -21.57 21.33 -3.78
N ARG A 283 -22.54 21.55 -4.66
CA ARG A 283 -22.32 21.57 -6.11
C ARG A 283 -22.03 22.98 -6.59
N VAL A 284 -21.02 23.13 -7.42
CA VAL A 284 -20.71 24.40 -8.09
C VAL A 284 -21.78 24.69 -9.13
N ILE A 285 -22.53 25.77 -8.91
CA ILE A 285 -23.60 26.22 -9.79
C ILE A 285 -23.15 27.35 -10.68
N GLY A 286 -22.36 28.31 -10.20
CA GLY A 286 -21.89 29.47 -10.95
C GLY A 286 -20.39 29.73 -10.75
N LYS A 287 -19.75 30.25 -11.80
CA LYS A 287 -18.31 30.54 -11.87
C LYS A 287 -18.03 32.06 -11.81
N PRO A 288 -16.77 32.49 -11.59
CA PRO A 288 -16.43 33.91 -11.60
C PRO A 288 -16.99 34.65 -12.82
N TRP A 289 -17.49 35.87 -12.59
CA TRP A 289 -18.08 36.79 -13.58
C TRP A 289 -19.43 36.39 -14.17
N GLU A 290 -20.01 35.27 -13.75
CA GLU A 290 -21.33 34.87 -14.21
C GLU A 290 -22.43 35.53 -13.38
N LYS A 291 -23.55 35.83 -14.04
CA LYS A 291 -24.79 36.24 -13.39
C LYS A 291 -25.60 35.01 -13.02
N VAL A 292 -25.98 34.89 -11.75
CA VAL A 292 -26.85 33.81 -11.25
C VAL A 292 -28.16 34.42 -10.78
N GLN A 293 -29.27 33.77 -11.11
CA GLN A 293 -30.61 34.13 -10.64
C GLN A 293 -31.39 32.84 -10.39
N ILE A 294 -32.31 32.86 -9.42
CA ILE A 294 -33.28 31.76 -9.22
C ILE A 294 -34.67 32.35 -9.30
N ASN A 295 -35.44 31.89 -10.28
CA ASN A 295 -36.80 32.35 -10.50
C ASN A 295 -37.70 31.16 -10.84
N ASN A 296 -38.87 31.10 -10.20
CA ASN A 296 -39.84 29.99 -10.31
C ASN A 296 -39.20 28.61 -10.19
N GLY A 297 -38.26 28.47 -9.25
CA GLY A 297 -37.53 27.22 -8.97
C GLY A 297 -36.46 26.83 -9.97
N ILE A 298 -36.23 27.62 -11.02
CA ILE A 298 -35.23 27.39 -12.06
C ILE A 298 -34.03 28.29 -11.81
N VAL A 299 -32.83 27.71 -11.86
CA VAL A 299 -31.55 28.45 -11.84
C VAL A 299 -31.28 28.98 -13.24
N TYR A 300 -30.92 30.26 -13.35
CA TYR A 300 -30.47 30.90 -14.58
C TYR A 300 -29.01 31.33 -14.44
N ILE A 301 -28.22 31.06 -15.47
CA ILE A 301 -26.82 31.47 -15.60
C ILE A 301 -26.71 32.36 -16.83
N ASN A 302 -26.32 33.62 -16.65
CA ASN A 302 -26.29 34.61 -17.73
C ASN A 302 -27.60 34.62 -18.54
N ASP A 303 -28.74 34.65 -17.84
CA ASP A 303 -30.11 34.63 -18.38
C ASP A 303 -30.52 33.34 -19.10
N GLN A 304 -29.68 32.31 -19.11
CA GLN A 304 -30.01 31.01 -19.70
C GLN A 304 -30.41 30.00 -18.59
N PRO A 305 -31.52 29.26 -18.75
CA PRO A 305 -31.93 28.26 -17.76
C PRO A 305 -30.89 27.14 -17.69
N LEU A 306 -30.45 26.82 -16.48
CA LEU A 306 -29.55 25.70 -16.20
C LEU A 306 -30.36 24.41 -16.15
N LYS A 307 -29.95 23.41 -16.94
CA LYS A 307 -30.54 22.07 -16.89
C LYS A 307 -29.93 21.26 -15.75
N GLU A 308 -30.77 20.85 -14.80
CA GLU A 308 -30.33 20.18 -13.57
C GLU A 308 -31.03 18.82 -13.44
N THR A 309 -30.35 17.74 -13.84
CA THR A 309 -30.91 16.38 -13.81
C THR A 309 -30.68 15.65 -12.49
N TYR A 310 -30.04 16.31 -11.52
CA TYR A 310 -29.65 15.73 -10.23
C TYR A 310 -30.59 16.11 -9.07
N LEU A 311 -31.61 16.94 -9.33
CA LEU A 311 -32.52 17.43 -8.29
C LEU A 311 -33.63 16.43 -8.00
N ALA A 312 -33.95 16.26 -6.72
CA ALA A 312 -35.21 15.64 -6.30
C ALA A 312 -36.38 16.63 -6.42
N GLU A 313 -36.16 17.89 -6.05
CA GLU A 313 -37.14 18.96 -6.06
C GLU A 313 -36.51 20.28 -6.54
N THR A 314 -37.31 21.14 -7.17
CA THR A 314 -36.89 22.50 -7.54
C THR A 314 -36.88 23.42 -6.32
N ALA A 315 -36.13 24.51 -6.40
CA ALA A 315 -36.08 25.50 -5.33
C ALA A 315 -37.48 26.14 -5.10
N ASN A 316 -37.87 26.29 -3.83
CA ASN A 316 -39.10 27.00 -3.43
C ASN A 316 -38.85 28.46 -3.04
N TYR A 317 -37.65 28.96 -3.28
CA TYR A 317 -37.21 30.32 -3.00
C TYR A 317 -36.80 31.04 -4.29
N GLN A 318 -36.70 32.36 -4.20
CA GLN A 318 -36.22 33.23 -5.27
C GLN A 318 -34.87 33.84 -4.88
N LEU A 319 -34.05 34.09 -5.88
CA LEU A 319 -32.79 34.80 -5.73
C LEU A 319 -32.73 35.86 -6.83
N ASP A 320 -32.65 37.12 -6.41
CA ASP A 320 -32.43 38.24 -7.31
C ASP A 320 -31.11 38.07 -8.08
N PRO A 321 -30.97 38.66 -9.28
CA PRO A 321 -29.76 38.50 -10.08
C PRO A 321 -28.51 39.00 -9.33
N VAL A 322 -27.55 38.11 -9.14
CA VAL A 322 -26.25 38.42 -8.52
C VAL A 322 -25.10 38.13 -9.49
N ILE A 323 -24.08 38.97 -9.50
CA ILE A 323 -22.86 38.77 -10.31
C ILE A 323 -21.78 38.20 -9.40
N ILE A 324 -21.22 37.06 -9.79
CA ILE A 324 -20.19 36.39 -9.01
C ILE A 324 -18.86 37.16 -9.16
N PRO A 325 -18.21 37.57 -8.05
CA PRO A 325 -16.94 38.29 -8.11
C PRO A 325 -15.79 37.40 -8.61
N PRO A 326 -14.65 38.01 -9.01
CA PRO A 326 -13.45 37.24 -9.34
C PRO A 326 -13.06 36.31 -8.20
N ASN A 327 -12.53 35.14 -8.54
CA ASN A 327 -12.07 34.11 -7.59
C ASN A 327 -13.15 33.59 -6.63
N HIS A 328 -14.43 33.79 -6.93
CA HIS A 328 -15.53 33.24 -6.14
C HIS A 328 -16.42 32.33 -6.98
N TYR A 329 -17.18 31.50 -6.29
CA TYR A 329 -18.13 30.56 -6.87
C TYR A 329 -19.50 30.72 -6.20
N PHE A 330 -20.55 30.36 -6.92
CA PHE A 330 -21.88 30.20 -6.35
C PHE A 330 -22.18 28.71 -6.26
N VAL A 331 -22.44 28.20 -5.06
CA VAL A 331 -22.63 26.77 -4.81
C VAL A 331 -24.00 26.50 -4.19
N LEU A 332 -24.67 25.43 -4.61
CA LEU A 332 -25.93 25.00 -4.03
C LEU A 332 -25.86 23.53 -3.61
N GLY A 333 -26.67 23.14 -2.64
CA GLY A 333 -26.99 21.76 -2.37
C GLY A 333 -27.93 21.20 -3.44
N ASP A 334 -27.83 19.88 -3.68
CA ASP A 334 -28.77 19.18 -4.55
C ASP A 334 -30.15 19.05 -3.89
N ASN A 335 -30.19 19.04 -2.55
CA ASN A 335 -31.41 19.12 -1.77
C ASN A 335 -31.77 20.59 -1.55
N ARG A 336 -32.34 21.22 -2.59
CA ARG A 336 -32.53 22.67 -2.69
C ARG A 336 -33.20 23.30 -1.48
N ASN A 337 -34.29 22.69 -1.06
CA ASN A 337 -35.15 23.24 -0.03
C ASN A 337 -34.61 22.96 1.39
N ASN A 338 -33.51 22.21 1.51
CA ASN A 338 -32.89 21.84 2.77
C ASN A 338 -31.35 21.87 2.69
N SER A 339 -30.80 23.00 2.28
CA SER A 339 -29.37 23.19 2.14
C SER A 339 -28.94 24.59 2.58
N PHE A 340 -28.02 24.67 3.55
CA PHE A 340 -27.33 25.90 3.91
C PHE A 340 -26.17 26.16 2.92
N ASP A 341 -26.41 27.00 1.92
CA ASP A 341 -25.50 27.23 0.79
C ASP A 341 -25.53 28.68 0.28
N SER A 342 -25.01 28.96 -0.92
CA SER A 342 -24.81 30.32 -1.42
C SER A 342 -26.09 31.16 -1.54
N HIS A 343 -27.28 30.54 -1.55
CA HIS A 343 -28.52 31.33 -1.50
C HIS A 343 -28.77 31.98 -0.12
N VAL A 344 -28.11 31.49 0.93
CA VAL A 344 -28.20 32.02 2.31
C VAL A 344 -27.02 32.91 2.64
N TRP A 345 -25.79 32.44 2.38
CA TRP A 345 -24.56 33.11 2.82
C TRP A 345 -23.74 33.77 1.71
N GLY A 346 -24.21 33.71 0.46
CA GLY A 346 -23.55 34.37 -0.68
C GLY A 346 -22.40 33.55 -1.29
N PHE A 347 -21.35 34.22 -1.76
CA PHE A 347 -20.35 33.59 -2.63
C PHE A 347 -19.26 32.82 -1.86
N LEU A 348 -18.80 31.72 -2.45
CA LEU A 348 -17.72 30.88 -1.92
C LEU A 348 -16.36 31.31 -2.48
N PRO A 349 -15.41 31.78 -1.65
CA PRO A 349 -14.07 32.09 -2.11
C PRO A 349 -13.34 30.83 -2.61
N ARG A 350 -12.55 30.93 -3.68
CA ARG A 350 -11.80 29.78 -4.23
C ARG A 350 -10.84 29.20 -3.19
N GLU A 351 -10.18 30.05 -2.42
CA GLU A 351 -9.11 29.69 -1.49
C GLU A 351 -9.56 28.75 -0.36
N VAL A 352 -10.85 28.74 0.00
CA VAL A 352 -11.38 27.83 1.03
C VAL A 352 -11.82 26.48 0.47
N ILE A 353 -11.83 26.31 -0.87
CA ILE A 353 -12.17 25.05 -1.52
C ILE A 353 -11.00 24.08 -1.41
N PHE A 354 -11.26 22.99 -0.71
CA PHE A 354 -10.33 21.89 -0.48
C PHE A 354 -10.11 21.06 -1.75
N GLY A 355 -11.19 20.56 -2.37
CA GLY A 355 -11.06 19.68 -3.52
C GLY A 355 -12.36 19.24 -4.17
N GLN A 356 -12.25 18.43 -5.23
CA GLN A 356 -13.38 17.87 -5.98
C GLN A 356 -13.77 16.49 -5.46
N GLY A 357 -14.98 16.32 -4.96
CA GLY A 357 -15.56 15.00 -4.72
C GLY A 357 -15.87 14.31 -6.05
N TYR A 358 -15.23 13.16 -6.32
CA TYR A 358 -15.26 12.55 -7.66
C TYR A 358 -15.80 11.13 -7.73
N LYS A 359 -15.90 10.40 -6.61
CA LYS A 359 -16.41 9.01 -6.60
C LYS A 359 -16.86 8.56 -5.23
N ILE A 360 -18.06 7.98 -5.15
CA ILE A 360 -18.52 7.25 -3.95
C ILE A 360 -17.85 5.88 -3.95
N TYR A 361 -17.20 5.52 -2.83
CA TYR A 361 -16.57 4.21 -2.66
C TYR A 361 -17.25 3.35 -1.58
N TRP A 362 -18.13 3.92 -0.76
CA TRP A 362 -18.91 3.18 0.22
C TRP A 362 -20.27 3.85 0.47
N PRO A 363 -21.36 3.11 0.66
CA PRO A 363 -21.48 1.63 0.68
C PRO A 363 -21.31 1.00 -0.72
N ILE A 364 -20.98 -0.31 -0.76
CA ILE A 364 -20.65 -1.03 -2.01
C ILE A 364 -21.76 -0.90 -3.07
N ASN A 365 -23.03 -0.92 -2.67
CA ASN A 365 -24.18 -0.82 -3.56
C ASN A 365 -24.40 0.60 -4.14
N ARG A 366 -23.68 1.61 -3.65
CA ARG A 366 -23.73 3.01 -4.11
C ARG A 366 -22.46 3.47 -4.81
N VAL A 367 -21.49 2.57 -5.03
CA VAL A 367 -20.24 2.90 -5.70
C VAL A 367 -20.51 3.42 -7.10
N ARG A 368 -20.15 4.69 -7.36
CA ARG A 368 -20.32 5.36 -8.65
C ARG A 368 -19.43 6.58 -8.78
N SER A 369 -19.14 6.96 -10.03
CA SER A 369 -18.51 8.25 -10.35
C SER A 369 -19.46 9.40 -9.98
N LEU A 370 -18.89 10.49 -9.47
CA LEU A 370 -19.57 11.79 -9.29
C LEU A 370 -19.23 12.77 -10.42
N ILE A 371 -18.23 12.45 -11.24
CA ILE A 371 -17.91 13.20 -12.47
C ILE A 371 -18.92 12.81 -13.54
N SER A 372 -19.62 13.80 -14.09
CA SER A 372 -20.50 13.67 -15.26
C SER A 372 -19.69 13.60 -16.56
N ASP A 373 -20.20 12.88 -17.55
CA ASP A 373 -19.65 12.83 -18.92
C ASP A 373 -19.92 14.09 -19.73
#